data_AF-A0A7C1VTL4-F1
#
_entry.id   AF-A0A7C1VTL4-F1
#
_cell.length_a   1.000
_cell.length_b   1.000
_cell.length_c   1.000
_cell.angle_alpha   90.00
_cell.angle_beta   90.00
_cell.angle_gamma   90.00
#
_symmetry.space_group_name_H-M   'P 1'
#
loop_
_entity.id
_entity.type
_entity.pdbx_description
1 polymer ?
#
loop_
_entity_poly.entity_id
_entity_poly.type
_entity_poly.pdbx_seq_one_letter_code
_entity_poly.pdbx_strand_id
1 'polypeptide(L)'
;MDVNTDKTGALASPSTGGFTGKFTGRSVRHEFPILGREVRGKPLAYLDNAATTQKPRSVIEALRRYYERSNANVHRGLHALSEEATAAYEDSRRKVQRFVNAGSPAEIIFTRGTTESINLVAASWGRAHLRAGDEILLTEMEHHSNLI
;
A
#
# COMPACT_ATOMS: atom_id res chain seq x y z
N MET A 1 6.35 -10.22 51.85
CA MET A 1 6.94 -9.55 50.68
C MET A 1 7.68 -10.63 49.93
N ASP A 2 7.04 -11.23 48.93
CA ASP A 2 7.68 -12.11 47.95
C ASP A 2 6.99 -11.85 46.62
N VAL A 3 7.62 -10.97 45.82
CA VAL A 3 7.12 -10.58 44.51
C VAL A 3 7.58 -11.64 43.52
N ASN A 4 6.62 -12.39 43.01
CA ASN A 4 6.73 -13.34 41.93
C ASN A 4 7.21 -12.64 40.64
N THR A 5 8.49 -12.78 40.32
CA THR A 5 9.09 -12.34 39.05
C THR A 5 9.11 -13.50 38.07
N ASP A 6 8.02 -13.69 37.32
CA ASP A 6 8.06 -14.48 36.10
C ASP A 6 6.90 -14.12 35.15
N LYS A 7 7.09 -13.07 34.32
CA LYS A 7 6.31 -12.81 33.09
C LYS A 7 7.11 -11.97 32.09
N THR A 8 8.26 -12.47 31.64
CA THR A 8 8.81 -12.02 30.35
C THR A 8 8.20 -12.88 29.24
N GLY A 9 7.03 -12.46 28.76
CA GLY A 9 6.43 -13.01 27.56
C GLY A 9 7.30 -12.67 26.36
N ALA A 10 8.10 -13.62 25.91
CA ALA A 10 8.85 -13.51 24.66
C ALA A 10 7.85 -13.27 23.50
N LEU A 11 7.99 -12.12 22.85
CA LEU A 11 7.27 -11.78 21.63
C LEU A 11 7.63 -12.83 20.56
N ALA A 12 6.63 -13.61 20.15
CA ALA A 12 6.77 -14.56 19.07
C ALA A 12 7.26 -13.83 17.80
N SER A 13 8.40 -14.30 17.27
CA SER A 13 8.95 -13.83 16.00
C SER A 13 7.91 -14.00 14.88
N PRO A 14 7.84 -13.07 13.90
CA PRO A 14 6.91 -13.20 12.79
C PRO A 14 7.25 -14.48 12.03
N SER A 15 6.29 -15.40 11.96
CA SER A 15 6.43 -16.60 11.15
C SER A 15 6.60 -16.19 9.69
N THR A 16 7.82 -16.36 9.17
CA THR A 16 8.09 -16.43 7.75
C THR A 16 7.45 -17.72 7.21
N GLY A 17 6.12 -17.69 7.06
CA GLY A 17 5.37 -18.70 6.34
C GLY A 17 5.74 -18.60 4.87
N GLY A 18 6.84 -19.26 4.48
CA GLY A 18 7.19 -19.46 3.09
C GLY A 18 6.06 -20.16 2.37
N PHE A 19 5.64 -19.62 1.22
CA PHE A 19 4.73 -20.29 0.31
C PHE A 19 5.41 -21.57 -0.22
N THR A 20 5.11 -22.71 0.40
CA THR A 20 5.61 -24.05 -0.02
C THR A 20 4.70 -24.74 -1.04
N GLY A 21 3.61 -24.08 -1.48
CA GLY A 21 2.74 -24.58 -2.54
C GLY A 21 3.25 -24.23 -3.93
N LYS A 22 3.13 -25.15 -4.90
CA LYS A 22 3.33 -24.84 -6.33
C LYS A 22 2.38 -23.69 -6.72
N PHE A 23 2.93 -22.53 -7.07
CA PHE A 23 2.15 -21.42 -7.60
C PHE A 23 1.52 -21.85 -8.92
N THR A 24 0.20 -21.96 -8.96
CA THR A 24 -0.54 -22.18 -10.21
C THR A 24 -1.45 -20.98 -10.42
N GLY A 25 -1.57 -20.45 -11.64
CA GLY A 25 -2.48 -19.32 -11.89
C GLY A 25 -3.94 -19.60 -11.48
N ARG A 26 -4.36 -20.88 -11.46
CA ARG A 26 -5.66 -21.31 -10.92
C ARG A 26 -5.77 -21.14 -9.40
N SER A 27 -4.68 -21.30 -8.65
CA SER A 27 -4.72 -21.23 -7.18
C SER A 27 -4.98 -19.82 -6.66
N VAL A 28 -4.77 -18.77 -7.46
CA VAL A 28 -5.05 -17.38 -7.02
C VAL A 28 -6.28 -16.76 -7.67
N ARG A 29 -6.79 -17.29 -8.78
CA ARG A 29 -7.92 -16.67 -9.51
C ARG A 29 -9.18 -16.55 -8.65
N HIS A 30 -9.43 -17.51 -7.76
CA HIS A 30 -10.62 -17.52 -6.89
C HIS A 30 -10.61 -16.38 -5.85
N GLU A 31 -9.44 -15.82 -5.54
CA GLU A 31 -9.30 -14.64 -4.66
C GLU A 31 -9.82 -13.36 -5.32
N PHE A 32 -10.03 -13.32 -6.65
CA PHE A 32 -10.47 -12.16 -7.40
C PHE A 32 -11.91 -12.36 -7.90
N PRO A 33 -12.94 -11.90 -7.16
CA PRO A 33 -14.33 -12.27 -7.44
C PRO A 33 -14.79 -11.86 -8.85
N ILE A 34 -14.29 -10.73 -9.36
CA ILE A 34 -14.66 -10.21 -10.68
C ILE A 34 -14.24 -11.14 -11.83
N LEU A 35 -13.19 -11.94 -11.65
CA LEU A 35 -12.71 -12.86 -12.68
C LEU A 35 -13.62 -14.08 -12.87
N GLY A 36 -14.60 -14.30 -11.98
CA GLY A 36 -15.65 -15.30 -12.17
C GLY A 36 -16.81 -14.83 -13.06
N ARG A 37 -16.83 -13.56 -13.49
CA ARG A 37 -17.91 -13.00 -14.29
C ARG A 37 -17.81 -13.36 -15.77
N GLU A 38 -18.97 -13.34 -16.42
CA GLU A 38 -19.09 -13.27 -17.88
C GLU A 38 -19.27 -11.83 -18.35
N VAL A 39 -18.71 -11.52 -19.51
CA VAL A 39 -18.89 -10.24 -20.22
C VAL A 39 -19.30 -10.57 -21.64
N ARG A 40 -20.48 -10.09 -22.06
CA ARG A 40 -21.08 -10.40 -23.38
C ARG A 40 -21.21 -11.91 -23.64
N GLY A 41 -21.65 -12.65 -22.60
CA GLY A 41 -21.86 -14.11 -22.67
C GLY A 41 -20.59 -14.95 -22.79
N LYS A 42 -19.41 -14.39 -22.49
CA LYS A 42 -18.13 -15.10 -22.51
C LYS A 42 -17.38 -14.92 -21.19
N PRO A 43 -16.60 -15.92 -20.73
CA PRO A 43 -15.77 -15.78 -19.53
C PRO A 43 -14.82 -14.58 -19.64
N LEU A 44 -14.72 -13.79 -18.56
CA LEU A 44 -13.83 -12.63 -18.53
C LEU A 44 -12.35 -13.02 -18.61
N ALA A 45 -11.69 -12.56 -19.67
CA ALA A 45 -10.23 -12.50 -19.80
C ALA A 45 -9.79 -11.03 -19.73
N TYR A 46 -9.35 -10.57 -18.55
CA TYR A 46 -8.91 -9.20 -18.34
C TYR A 46 -7.40 -9.06 -18.61
N LEU A 47 -7.05 -8.50 -19.76
CA LEU A 47 -5.67 -8.36 -20.25
C LEU A 47 -5.14 -6.92 -20.22
N ASP A 48 -5.79 -6.04 -19.43
CA ASP A 48 -5.47 -4.62 -19.31
C ASP A 48 -4.88 -4.26 -17.92
N ASN A 49 -4.10 -5.18 -17.35
CA ASN A 49 -3.56 -5.03 -15.99
C ASN A 49 -2.52 -3.90 -15.85
N ALA A 50 -1.93 -3.47 -16.96
CA ALA A 50 -0.97 -2.37 -17.00
C ALA A 50 -1.64 -1.01 -16.72
N ALA A 51 -2.91 -0.85 -17.10
CA ALA A 51 -3.69 0.35 -16.77
C ALA A 51 -4.22 0.31 -15.34
N THR A 52 -4.81 -0.82 -14.91
CA THR A 52 -5.21 -1.04 -13.52
C THR A 52 -5.41 -2.52 -13.22
N THR A 53 -5.24 -2.92 -11.97
CA THR A 53 -5.38 -4.32 -11.55
C THR A 53 -6.74 -4.59 -10.90
N GLN A 54 -7.25 -5.81 -11.06
CA GLN A 54 -8.39 -6.28 -10.27
C GLN A 54 -7.99 -6.45 -8.80
N LYS A 55 -8.96 -6.35 -7.88
CA LYS A 55 -8.68 -6.38 -6.44
C LYS A 55 -9.05 -7.74 -5.84
N PRO A 56 -8.17 -8.37 -5.04
CA PRO A 56 -8.52 -9.60 -4.35
C PRO A 56 -9.52 -9.31 -3.22
N ARG A 57 -10.24 -10.35 -2.78
CA ARG A 57 -11.28 -10.26 -1.75
C ARG A 57 -10.75 -9.68 -0.44
N SER A 58 -9.52 -10.02 -0.06
CA SER A 58 -8.86 -9.50 1.15
C SER A 58 -8.74 -7.97 1.15
N VAL A 59 -8.44 -7.36 0.00
CA VAL A 59 -8.37 -5.90 -0.14
C VAL A 59 -9.76 -5.28 -0.02
N ILE A 60 -10.75 -5.85 -0.72
CA ILE A 60 -12.14 -5.36 -0.69
C ILE A 60 -12.69 -5.40 0.75
N GLU A 61 -12.47 -6.51 1.45
CA GLU A 61 -12.94 -6.71 2.82
C GLU A 61 -12.21 -5.81 3.82
N ALA A 62 -10.92 -5.50 3.60
CA ALA A 62 -10.20 -4.55 4.44
C ALA A 62 -10.80 -3.13 4.35
N LEU A 63 -11.12 -2.65 3.14
CA LEU A 63 -11.79 -1.36 2.97
C LEU A 63 -13.18 -1.37 3.59
N ARG A 64 -13.98 -2.40 3.32
CA ARG A 64 -15.31 -2.55 3.87
C ARG A 64 -15.28 -2.51 5.40
N ARG A 65 -14.42 -3.32 6.03
CA ARG A 65 -14.26 -3.38 7.48
C ARG A 65 -13.86 -2.03 8.07
N TYR A 66 -12.95 -1.30 7.42
CA TYR A 66 -12.56 0.03 7.87
C TYR A 66 -13.78 0.98 7.91
N TYR A 67 -14.55 1.04 6.82
CA TYR A 67 -15.72 1.91 6.76
C TYR A 67 -16.85 1.50 7.70
N GLU A 68 -17.05 0.20 7.92
CA GLU A 68 -18.09 -0.31 8.83
C GLU A 68 -17.71 -0.15 10.32
N ARG A 69 -16.42 -0.07 10.68
CA ARG A 69 -15.98 -0.22 12.08
C ARG A 69 -15.07 0.88 12.61
N SER A 70 -14.20 1.46 11.80
CA SER A 70 -13.10 2.31 12.28
C SER A 70 -12.97 3.64 11.52
N ASN A 71 -13.99 4.05 10.75
CA ASN A 71 -13.93 5.27 9.97
C ASN A 71 -13.93 6.52 10.85
N ALA A 72 -12.79 7.20 10.90
CA ALA A 72 -12.63 8.51 11.51
C ALA A 72 -11.48 9.27 10.84
N ASN A 73 -11.37 10.57 11.11
CA ASN A 73 -10.18 11.32 10.73
C ASN A 73 -8.96 10.84 11.54
N VAL A 74 -7.87 10.61 10.83
CA VAL A 74 -6.57 10.22 11.39
C VAL A 74 -5.90 11.43 12.04
N HIS A 75 -5.17 11.22 13.14
CA HIS A 75 -4.41 12.23 13.90
C HIS A 75 -5.23 13.39 14.52
N ARG A 76 -6.56 13.30 14.56
CA ARG A 76 -7.43 14.45 14.90
C ARG A 76 -8.37 14.26 16.08
N GLY A 77 -8.26 13.17 16.84
CA GLY A 77 -9.18 12.90 17.95
C GLY A 77 -8.56 12.09 19.08
N LEU A 78 -9.00 12.40 20.31
CA LEU A 78 -8.72 11.63 21.54
C LEU A 78 -9.81 10.57 21.80
N HIS A 79 -10.56 10.18 20.77
CA HIS A 79 -11.65 9.20 20.87
C HIS A 79 -11.28 7.91 20.14
N ALA A 80 -11.81 6.78 20.62
CA ALA A 80 -11.43 5.43 20.21
C ALA A 80 -11.33 5.25 18.68
N LEU A 81 -12.34 5.68 17.92
CA LEU A 81 -12.33 5.53 16.45
C LEU A 81 -11.18 6.31 15.77
N SER A 82 -10.78 7.47 16.30
CA SER A 82 -9.65 8.23 15.72
C SER A 82 -8.32 7.55 16.04
N GLU A 83 -8.17 6.96 17.23
CA GLU A 83 -7.00 6.17 17.60
C GLU A 83 -6.88 4.91 16.72
N GLU A 84 -7.99 4.17 16.52
CA GLU A 84 -8.04 3.01 15.64
C GLU A 84 -7.69 3.35 14.20
N ALA A 85 -8.30 4.41 13.64
CA ALA A 85 -8.02 4.88 12.29
C ALA A 85 -6.55 5.28 12.13
N THR A 86 -6.01 5.99 13.12
CA THR A 86 -4.60 6.42 13.13
C THR A 86 -3.66 5.23 13.18
N ALA A 87 -3.93 4.25 14.05
CA ALA A 87 -3.13 3.05 14.17
C ALA A 87 -3.13 2.24 12.87
N ALA A 88 -4.29 2.07 12.22
CA ALA A 88 -4.42 1.37 10.94
C ALA A 88 -3.68 2.08 9.79
N TYR A 89 -3.76 3.41 9.75
CA TYR A 89 -3.06 4.23 8.76
C TYR A 89 -1.54 4.13 8.90
N GLU A 90 -1.02 4.28 10.12
CA GLU A 90 0.43 4.18 10.38
C GLU A 90 0.96 2.75 10.26
N ASP A 91 0.14 1.74 10.53
CA ASP A 91 0.51 0.35 10.22
C ASP A 91 0.62 0.10 8.71
N SER A 92 -0.26 0.72 7.92
CA SER A 92 -0.16 0.69 6.45
C SER A 92 1.14 1.35 5.98
N ARG A 93 1.54 2.48 6.59
CA ARG A 93 2.83 3.13 6.30
C ARG A 93 4.02 2.20 6.57
N ARG A 94 4.04 1.53 7.73
CA ARG A 94 5.09 0.56 8.08
C ARG A 94 5.11 -0.65 7.14
N LYS A 95 3.95 -1.11 6.68
CA LYS A 95 3.86 -2.18 5.67
C LYS A 95 4.47 -1.75 4.33
N VAL A 96 4.18 -0.55 3.86
CA VAL A 96 4.79 0.01 2.64
C VAL A 96 6.30 0.19 2.82
N GLN A 97 6.75 0.73 3.96
CA GLN A 97 8.16 0.85 4.30
C GLN A 97 8.91 -0.49 4.17
N ARG A 98 8.36 -1.57 4.75
CA ARG A 98 8.94 -2.90 4.59
C ARG A 98 8.87 -3.43 3.16
N PHE A 99 7.77 -3.16 2.44
CA PHE A 99 7.58 -3.62 1.06
C PHE A 99 8.63 -3.05 0.11
N VAL A 100 9.01 -1.78 0.27
CA VAL A 100 10.04 -1.11 -0.53
C VAL A 100 11.42 -1.07 0.15
N ASN A 101 11.56 -1.70 1.31
CA ASN A 101 12.78 -1.72 2.12
C ASN A 101 13.36 -0.32 2.45
N ALA A 102 12.50 0.65 2.78
CA ALA A 102 12.91 1.97 3.24
C ALA A 102 13.47 1.92 4.68
N GLY A 103 14.37 2.84 5.02
CA GLY A 103 15.04 2.87 6.33
C GLY A 103 14.13 3.33 7.47
N SER A 104 13.12 4.14 7.16
CA SER A 104 12.17 4.67 8.14
C SER A 104 10.77 4.83 7.56
N PRO A 105 9.69 4.62 8.36
CA PRO A 105 8.33 4.92 7.91
C PRO A 105 8.15 6.41 7.56
N ALA A 106 8.93 7.32 8.14
CA ALA A 106 8.86 8.75 7.83
C ALA A 106 9.27 9.08 6.38
N GLU A 107 9.97 8.17 5.69
CA GLU A 107 10.35 8.31 4.27
C GLU A 107 9.19 7.95 3.32
N ILE A 108 8.10 7.37 3.84
CA ILE A 108 6.94 6.97 3.05
C ILE A 108 5.91 8.09 3.08
N ILE A 109 5.69 8.75 1.95
CA ILE A 109 4.66 9.79 1.79
C ILE A 109 3.51 9.23 0.97
N PHE A 110 2.30 9.20 1.57
CA PHE A 110 1.10 8.81 0.85
C PHE A 110 0.59 9.95 -0.03
N THR A 111 0.41 9.67 -1.30
CA THR A 111 -0.22 10.54 -2.31
C THR A 111 -1.33 9.77 -3.02
N ARG A 112 -2.07 10.44 -3.91
CA ARG A 112 -3.12 9.83 -4.73
C ARG A 112 -2.58 8.83 -5.76
N GLY A 113 -1.29 8.94 -6.13
CA GLY A 113 -0.66 8.04 -7.09
C GLY A 113 0.71 8.53 -7.56
N THR A 114 1.28 7.80 -8.52
CA THR A 114 2.64 8.07 -9.04
C THR A 114 2.78 9.48 -9.61
N THR A 115 1.81 9.95 -10.40
CA THR A 115 1.83 11.30 -10.99
C THR A 115 1.93 12.41 -9.95
N GLU A 116 1.15 12.32 -8.86
CA GLU A 116 1.22 13.31 -7.78
C GLU A 116 2.54 13.19 -6.99
N SER A 117 3.05 11.98 -6.81
CA SER A 117 4.35 11.76 -6.14
C SER A 117 5.51 12.43 -6.88
N ILE A 118 5.55 12.29 -8.21
CA ILE A 118 6.57 12.93 -9.05
C ILE A 118 6.42 14.45 -8.99
N ASN A 119 5.19 14.95 -9.14
CA ASN A 119 4.89 16.38 -9.07
C ASN A 119 5.25 16.98 -7.69
N LEU A 120 5.06 16.23 -6.60
CA LEU A 120 5.49 16.66 -5.27
C LEU A 120 7.00 16.91 -5.23
N VAL A 121 7.81 16.01 -5.79
CA VAL A 121 9.27 16.17 -5.86
C VAL A 121 9.65 17.36 -6.75
N ALA A 122 9.06 17.47 -7.94
CA ALA A 122 9.33 18.57 -8.86
C ALA A 122 8.98 19.94 -8.25
N ALA A 123 7.82 20.05 -7.61
CA ALA A 123 7.33 21.29 -7.03
C ALA A 123 8.04 21.68 -5.72
N SER A 124 8.57 20.73 -4.96
CA SER A 124 9.29 20.98 -3.70
C SER A 124 10.80 21.03 -3.91
N TRP A 125 11.42 19.87 -4.10
CA TRP A 125 12.87 19.76 -4.28
C TRP A 125 13.32 20.43 -5.57
N GLY A 126 12.65 20.15 -6.70
CA GLY A 126 13.03 20.69 -8.01
C GLY A 126 13.08 22.22 -8.01
N ARG A 127 12.00 22.87 -7.55
CA ARG A 127 11.93 24.34 -7.46
C ARG A 127 12.96 24.96 -6.50
N ALA A 128 13.38 24.24 -5.47
CA ALA A 128 14.34 24.75 -4.49
C ALA A 128 15.80 24.58 -4.92
N HIS A 129 16.10 23.63 -5.82
CA HIS A 129 17.48 23.23 -6.13
C HIS A 129 17.88 23.46 -7.58
N LEU A 130 16.96 23.40 -8.54
CA LEU A 130 17.27 23.57 -9.97
C LEU A 130 17.34 25.05 -10.35
N ARG A 131 18.29 25.38 -11.22
CA ARG A 131 18.54 26.72 -11.74
C ARG A 131 18.59 26.72 -13.26
N ALA A 132 18.58 27.92 -13.84
CA ALA A 132 18.78 28.07 -15.27
C ALA A 132 20.15 27.49 -15.67
N GLY A 133 20.14 26.58 -16.64
CA GLY A 133 21.33 25.87 -17.12
C GLY A 133 21.53 24.48 -16.54
N ASP A 134 20.78 24.08 -15.51
CA ASP A 134 20.80 22.71 -15.01
C ASP A 134 20.02 21.79 -15.97
N GLU A 135 20.44 20.52 -16.06
CA GLU A 135 19.83 19.51 -16.92
C GLU A 135 19.20 18.39 -16.08
N ILE A 136 18.04 17.90 -16.52
CA ILE A 136 17.36 16.72 -15.94
C ILE A 136 17.50 15.57 -16.93
N LEU A 137 18.16 14.48 -16.51
CA LEU A 137 18.34 13.29 -17.36
C LEU A 137 17.15 12.34 -17.20
N LEU A 138 16.62 11.87 -18.33
CA LEU A 138 15.48 10.96 -18.43
C LEU A 138 15.74 9.87 -19.49
N THR A 139 14.87 8.86 -19.55
CA THR A 139 14.91 7.84 -20.62
C THR A 139 13.90 8.16 -21.74
N GLU A 140 14.00 7.47 -22.88
CA GLU A 140 13.00 7.61 -23.95
C GLU A 140 11.69 6.85 -23.67
N MET A 141 11.68 5.95 -22.67
CA MET A 141 10.54 5.08 -22.36
C MET A 141 9.64 5.65 -21.27
N GLU A 142 9.85 6.91 -20.85
CA GLU A 142 9.11 7.50 -19.75
C GLU A 142 7.61 7.58 -20.03
N HIS A 143 6.82 7.23 -19.01
CA HIS A 143 5.40 7.56 -19.02
C HIS A 143 5.23 9.08 -18.91
N HIS A 144 4.21 9.66 -19.54
CA HIS A 144 3.98 11.11 -19.55
C HIS A 144 3.95 11.76 -18.16
N SER A 145 3.52 11.02 -17.12
CA SER A 145 3.54 11.51 -15.73
C SER A 145 4.94 11.78 -15.16
N ASN A 146 6.00 11.28 -15.80
CA ASN A 146 7.39 11.59 -15.43
C ASN A 146 7.99 12.70 -16.32
N LEU A 147 7.17 13.33 -17.16
CA LEU A 147 7.55 14.43 -18.05
C LEU A 147 6.75 15.72 -17.78
N ILE A 148 5.52 15.57 -17.28
CA ILE A 148 4.51 16.64 -17.12
C ILE A 148 4.13 16.81 -15.65
#